data_AF-A0A353N4I6-F1
#
_entry.id   AF-A0A353N4I6-F1
#
_cell.length_a   1.000
_cell.length_b   1.000
_cell.length_c   1.000
_cell.angle_alpha   90.00
_cell.angle_beta   90.00
_cell.angle_gamma   90.00
#
_symmetry.space_group_name_H-M   'P 1'
#
loop_
_entity.id
_entity.type
_entity.pdbx_description
1 polymer ?
#
loop_
_entity_poly.entity_id
_entity_poly.type
_entity_poly.pdbx_seq_one_letter_code
_entity_poly.pdbx_strand_id
1 'polypeptide(L)'
;MEKEAVVIGLEGDQARLRYLRHSACNNCGACSIMGQGEQEVVIPNQLDLQVGDRVEIGLGSSSFLRASLLLYAAPLLLFLCGYLVGEKLMALLQLPRWQEAGGMACGLLFF
;
A
#
# COMPACT_ATOMS: atom_id res chain seq x y z
N MET A 1 4.51 4.81 10.82
CA MET A 1 3.22 5.51 11.01
C MET A 1 2.73 5.12 12.39
N GLU A 2 2.52 6.11 13.21
CA GLU A 2 2.19 5.99 14.63
C GLU A 2 0.70 6.28 14.75
N LYS A 3 -0.07 5.38 15.37
CA LYS A 3 -1.51 5.57 15.55
C LYS A 3 -1.87 5.47 17.02
N GLU A 4 -2.42 6.55 17.57
CA GLU A 4 -2.98 6.54 18.92
C GLU A 4 -4.24 5.66 18.98
N ALA A 5 -4.36 4.87 20.04
CA ALA A 5 -5.53 4.07 20.38
C ALA A 5 -5.82 4.17 21.89
N VAL A 6 -7.07 3.92 22.26
CA VAL A 6 -7.50 3.88 23.67
C VAL A 6 -8.02 2.49 24.01
N VAL A 7 -7.69 2.00 25.20
CA VAL A 7 -8.18 0.73 25.71
C VAL A 7 -9.63 0.89 26.15
N ILE A 8 -10.55 0.18 25.49
CA ILE A 8 -11.99 0.23 25.77
C ILE A 8 -12.47 -0.92 26.66
N GLY A 9 -11.68 -1.99 26.79
CA GLY A 9 -12.01 -3.14 27.61
C GLY A 9 -10.89 -4.17 27.68
N LEU A 10 -10.93 -4.99 28.72
CA LEU A 10 -10.01 -6.11 28.94
C LEU A 10 -10.86 -7.37 29.14
N GLU A 11 -10.59 -8.40 28.34
CA GLU A 11 -11.20 -9.72 28.47
C GLU A 11 -10.11 -10.75 28.72
N GLY A 12 -9.86 -11.04 30.01
CA GLY A 12 -8.80 -11.96 30.42
C GLY A 12 -7.42 -11.45 30.00
N ASP A 13 -6.77 -12.18 29.09
CA ASP A 13 -5.43 -11.87 28.55
C ASP A 13 -5.49 -11.05 27.24
N GLN A 14 -6.67 -10.54 26.88
CA GLN A 14 -6.87 -9.78 25.65
C GLN A 14 -7.31 -8.35 25.96
N ALA A 15 -6.60 -7.38 25.39
CA ALA A 15 -6.94 -5.97 25.45
C ALA A 15 -7.68 -5.55 24.17
N ARG A 16 -8.88 -4.99 24.33
CA ARG A 16 -9.66 -4.38 23.26
C ARG A 16 -9.31 -2.91 23.16
N LEU A 17 -8.77 -2.51 22.01
CA LEU A 17 -8.33 -1.16 21.71
C LEU A 17 -9.20 -0.56 20.62
N ARG A 18 -9.52 0.72 20.75
CA ARG A 18 -10.19 1.51 19.73
C ARG A 18 -9.22 2.54 19.17
N TYR A 19 -8.96 2.50 17.87
CA TYR A 19 -8.12 3.51 17.23
C TYR A 19 -8.75 4.90 17.29
N LEU A 20 -7.97 5.90 17.68
CA LEU A 20 -8.36 7.29 17.53
C LEU A 20 -8.21 7.68 16.06
N ARG A 21 -9.29 8.14 15.42
CA ARG A 21 -9.25 8.59 14.02
C ARG A 21 -8.43 9.87 13.96
N HIS A 22 -7.26 9.80 13.33
CA HIS A 22 -6.49 10.99 12.95
C HIS A 22 -7.27 11.78 11.89
N SER A 23 -7.24 13.11 11.98
CA SER A 23 -8.00 14.05 11.14
C SER A 23 -7.84 13.83 9.62
N ALA A 24 -6.71 13.26 9.19
CA ALA A 24 -6.44 12.92 7.79
C ALA A 24 -7.38 11.85 7.19
N CYS A 25 -7.91 10.91 8.00
CA CYS A 25 -8.86 9.90 7.52
C CYS A 25 -10.30 10.43 7.37
N ASN A 26 -10.60 11.64 7.83
CA ASN A 26 -11.94 12.23 7.72
C ASN A 26 -12.28 12.62 6.28
N ASN A 27 -11.26 12.91 5.46
CA ASN A 27 -11.44 13.37 4.07
C ASN A 27 -11.27 12.25 3.02
N CYS A 28 -10.84 11.05 3.41
CA CYS A 28 -10.53 9.98 2.45
C CYS A 28 -11.76 9.17 2.01
N GLY A 29 -12.85 9.14 2.81
CA GLY A 29 -14.13 8.49 2.45
C GLY A 29 -14.09 6.96 2.27
N ALA A 30 -12.91 6.36 2.09
CA ALA A 30 -12.72 4.93 1.84
C ALA A 30 -13.19 4.04 3.00
N CYS A 31 -13.02 4.49 4.25
CA CYS A 31 -13.54 3.77 5.42
C CYS A 31 -15.07 3.88 5.59
N SER A 32 -15.73 4.84 4.96
CA SER A 32 -17.19 4.99 5.06
C SER A 32 -17.95 3.96 4.22
N ILE A 33 -17.30 3.42 3.17
CA ILE A 33 -17.89 2.39 2.29
C ILE A 33 -17.75 0.99 2.91
N MET A 34 -16.76 0.77 3.79
CA MET A 34 -16.47 -0.53 4.42
C MET A 34 -17.14 -0.74 5.79
N GLY A 35 -18.29 -0.09 6.00
CA GLY A 35 -19.08 -0.23 7.22
C GLY A 35 -18.55 0.65 8.35
N GLN A 36 -19.49 1.21 9.12
CA GLN A 36 -19.24 2.01 10.32
C GLN A 36 -18.70 1.15 11.47
N GLY A 37 -17.64 0.40 11.25
CA GLY A 37 -16.91 -0.27 12.32
C GLY A 37 -15.90 0.72 12.87
N GLU A 38 -16.13 1.22 14.09
CA GLU A 38 -15.01 1.61 14.94
C GLU A 38 -13.96 0.51 14.82
N GLN A 39 -12.77 0.81 14.28
CA GLN A 39 -11.74 -0.22 14.11
C GLN A 39 -11.25 -0.60 15.52
N GLU A 40 -11.90 -1.61 16.06
CA GLU A 40 -11.49 -2.27 17.29
C GLU A 40 -10.44 -3.32 16.94
N VAL A 41 -9.31 -3.28 17.64
CA VAL A 41 -8.26 -4.27 17.51
C VAL A 41 -8.07 -4.93 18.85
N VAL A 42 -8.06 -6.25 18.83
CA VAL A 42 -7.78 -7.08 19.99
C VAL A 42 -6.31 -7.45 19.93
N ILE A 43 -5.55 -7.09 20.96
CA ILE A 43 -4.16 -7.51 21.13
C ILE A 43 -3.99 -8.27 22.45
N PRO A 44 -3.02 -9.19 22.55
CA PRO A 44 -2.69 -9.81 23.84
C PRO A 44 -2.19 -8.75 24.83
N ASN A 45 -2.63 -8.84 26.08
CA ASN A 45 -2.32 -7.89 27.14
C ASN A 45 -0.90 -8.11 27.71
N GLN A 46 0.13 -7.91 26.89
CA GLN A 46 1.52 -8.14 27.28
C GLN A 46 2.13 -6.99 28.13
N LEU A 47 1.45 -5.85 28.23
CA LEU A 47 1.94 -4.64 28.91
C LEU A 47 1.11 -4.24 30.15
N ASP A 48 0.27 -5.13 30.68
CA ASP A 48 -0.59 -4.85 31.85
C ASP A 48 -1.45 -3.57 31.65
N LEU A 49 -2.04 -3.42 30.47
CA LEU A 49 -2.82 -2.24 30.11
C LEU A 49 -4.09 -2.15 30.96
N GLN A 50 -4.49 -0.92 31.32
CA GLN A 50 -5.75 -0.65 32.01
C GLN A 50 -6.77 0.00 31.08
N VAL A 51 -8.07 -0.20 31.37
CA VAL A 51 -9.15 0.45 30.63
C VAL A 51 -9.03 1.97 30.80
N GLY A 52 -8.99 2.70 29.68
CA GLY A 52 -8.76 4.15 29.65
C GLY A 52 -7.34 4.57 29.30
N ASP A 53 -6.38 3.63 29.24
CA ASP A 53 -5.02 3.94 28.83
C ASP A 53 -4.95 4.33 27.35
N ARG A 54 -4.14 5.36 27.06
CA ARG A 54 -3.80 5.75 25.69
C ARG A 54 -2.48 5.09 25.31
N VAL A 55 -2.50 4.36 24.19
CA VAL A 55 -1.33 3.68 23.66
C VAL A 55 -1.09 4.08 22.22
N GLU A 56 0.18 4.08 21.83
CA GLU A 56 0.58 4.38 20.46
C GLU A 56 0.98 3.09 19.76
N ILE A 57 0.32 2.80 18.64
CA ILE A 57 0.53 1.61 17.85
C ILE A 57 1.38 2.00 16.65
N GLY A 58 2.66 1.64 16.71
CA GLY A 58 3.58 1.75 15.59
C GLY A 58 3.34 0.65 14.57
N LEU A 59 2.81 0.99 13.40
CA LEU A 59 2.86 0.10 12.25
C LEU A 59 4.31 0.10 11.72
N GLY A 60 4.99 -1.04 11.82
CA GLY A 60 6.32 -1.26 11.25
C GLY A 60 6.32 -0.87 9.77
N SER A 61 6.91 0.28 9.46
CA SER A 61 6.77 0.98 8.18
C SER A 61 7.70 0.47 7.08
N SER A 62 8.61 -0.46 7.40
CA SER A 62 9.68 -0.88 6.50
C SER A 62 9.17 -1.65 5.28
N SER A 63 8.13 -2.47 5.43
CA SER A 63 7.55 -3.25 4.32
C SER A 63 6.69 -2.42 3.37
N PHE A 64 6.00 -1.38 3.87
CA PHE A 64 5.15 -0.51 3.04
C PHE A 64 5.94 0.32 2.04
N LEU A 65 7.11 0.82 2.44
CA LEU A 65 7.99 1.59 1.56
C LEU A 65 8.49 0.75 0.39
N ARG A 66 8.91 -0.49 0.65
CA ARG A 66 9.34 -1.42 -0.40
C ARG A 66 8.21 -1.80 -1.34
N ALA A 67 7.01 -2.03 -0.82
CA ALA A 67 5.83 -2.34 -1.63
C ALA A 67 5.45 -1.16 -2.55
N SER A 68 5.43 0.06 -2.03
CA SER A 68 5.19 1.28 -2.82
C SER A 68 6.26 1.47 -3.89
N LEU A 69 7.53 1.27 -3.53
CA LEU A 69 8.63 1.35 -4.49
C LEU A 69 8.46 0.34 -5.62
N LEU A 70 8.10 -0.90 -5.31
CA LEU A 70 7.87 -1.93 -6.33
C LEU A 70 6.69 -1.55 -7.25
N LEU A 71 5.62 -0.99 -6.68
CA LEU A 71 4.43 -0.59 -7.42
C LEU A 71 4.71 0.53 -8.44
N TYR A 72 5.69 1.38 -8.19
CA TYR A 72 6.12 2.41 -9.16
C TYR A 72 7.27 1.94 -10.05
N ALA A 73 8.27 1.25 -9.49
CA ALA A 73 9.48 0.86 -10.19
C ALA A 73 9.24 -0.30 -11.17
N ALA A 74 8.45 -1.31 -10.78
CA ALA A 74 8.17 -2.45 -11.65
C ALA A 74 7.49 -2.03 -12.97
N PRO A 75 6.38 -1.26 -12.96
CA PRO A 75 5.76 -0.80 -14.20
C PRO A 75 6.71 0.00 -15.09
N LEU A 76 7.49 0.92 -14.50
CA LEU A 76 8.45 1.73 -15.23
C LEU A 76 9.55 0.88 -15.89
N LEU A 77 10.05 -0.13 -15.18
CA LEU A 77 11.05 -1.06 -15.71
C LEU A 77 10.49 -1.95 -16.81
N LEU A 78 9.27 -2.49 -16.66
CA LEU A 78 8.61 -3.28 -17.70
C LEU A 78 8.41 -2.46 -18.98
N PHE A 79 7.95 -1.21 -18.84
CA PHE A 79 7.79 -0.31 -19.99
C PHE A 79 9.12 -0.07 -20.72
N LEU A 80 10.19 0.25 -19.97
CA LEU A 80 11.50 0.53 -20.56
C LEU A 80 12.07 -0.70 -21.28
N CYS A 81 11.96 -1.87 -20.65
CA CYS A 81 12.37 -3.14 -21.26
C CYS A 81 11.53 -3.47 -22.50
N GLY A 82 10.21 -3.32 -22.43
CA GLY A 82 9.29 -3.56 -23.55
C GLY A 82 9.56 -2.63 -24.73
N TYR A 83 9.88 -1.37 -24.47
CA TYR A 83 10.26 -0.40 -25.51
C TYR A 83 11.56 -0.80 -26.22
N LEU A 84 12.62 -1.12 -25.45
CA LEU A 84 13.91 -1.53 -26.02
C LEU A 84 13.79 -2.83 -26.83
N VAL A 85 13.03 -3.80 -26.33
CA VAL A 85 12.78 -5.06 -27.04
C VAL A 85 11.95 -4.81 -28.31
N GLY A 86 10.91 -3.97 -28.24
CA GLY A 86 10.08 -3.60 -29.38
C GLY A 86 10.86 -2.91 -30.49
N GLU A 87 11.75 -1.98 -30.14
CA GLU A 87 12.66 -1.34 -31.10
C GLU A 87 13.59 -2.35 -31.79
N LYS A 88 14.22 -3.25 -31.03
CA LYS A 88 15.13 -4.26 -31.58
C LYS A 88 14.41 -5.28 -32.46
N LEU A 89 13.20 -5.68 -32.08
CA LEU A 89 12.37 -6.61 -32.85
C LEU A 89 11.93 -5.99 -34.18
N MET A 90 11.51 -4.71 -34.18
CA MET A 90 11.14 -4.01 -35.40
C MET A 90 12.34 -3.69 -36.30
N ALA A 91 13.50 -3.43 -35.71
CA ALA A 91 14.75 -3.31 -36.48
C ALA A 91 15.12 -4.62 -37.18
N LEU A 92 14.88 -5.78 -36.55
CA LEU A 92 15.10 -7.10 -37.15
C LEU A 92 14.12 -7.39 -38.30
N LEU A 93 12.88 -6.89 -38.23
CA LEU A 93 11.86 -7.03 -39.27
C LEU A 93 12.03 -6.08 -40.48
N GLN A 94 13.11 -5.28 -40.55
CA GLN A 94 13.37 -4.33 -41.65
C GLN A 94 12.24 -3.34 -41.93
N LEU A 95 11.49 -2.93 -40.90
CA LEU A 95 10.43 -1.90 -40.98
C LEU A 95 10.90 -0.59 -40.33
N PRO A 96 11.89 0.13 -40.92
CA PRO A 96 12.48 1.34 -40.32
C PRO A 96 11.46 2.46 -40.12
N ARG A 97 10.38 2.48 -40.91
CA ARG A 97 9.31 3.47 -40.82
C ARG A 97 8.42 3.30 -39.57
N TRP A 98 8.43 2.14 -38.92
CA TRP A 98 7.57 1.80 -37.77
C TRP A 98 8.35 1.47 -36.49
N GLN A 99 9.66 1.74 -36.45
CA GLN A 99 10.51 1.42 -35.29
C GLN A 99 10.03 2.10 -33.99
N GLU A 100 9.77 3.40 -34.04
CA GLU A 100 9.32 4.17 -32.87
C GLU A 100 7.91 3.75 -32.42
N ALA A 101 7.01 3.50 -33.37
CA ALA A 101 5.64 3.08 -33.10
C ALA A 101 5.57 1.64 -32.55
N GLY A 102 6.43 0.74 -33.04
CA GLY A 102 6.50 -0.64 -32.53
C GLY A 102 7.14 -0.74 -31.15
N GLY A 103 8.15 0.09 -30.86
CA GLY A 103 8.70 0.24 -29.52
C GLY A 103 7.65 0.72 -28.52
N MET A 104 6.89 1.78 -28.86
CA MET A 104 5.82 2.29 -28.00
C MET A 104 4.68 1.28 -27.80
N ALA A 105 4.25 0.58 -28.84
CA ALA A 105 3.17 -0.42 -28.76
C ALA A 105 3.57 -1.64 -27.90
N CYS A 106 4.81 -2.15 -28.04
CA CYS A 106 5.30 -3.23 -27.21
C CYS A 106 5.51 -2.80 -25.74
N GLY A 107 6.00 -1.57 -25.50
CA GLY A 107 6.13 -1.04 -24.15
C GLY A 107 4.80 -0.92 -23.42
N LEU A 108 3.74 -0.48 -24.11
CA LEU A 108 2.38 -0.37 -23.57
C LEU A 108 1.67 -1.71 -23.40
N LEU A 109 1.98 -2.73 -24.22
CA LEU A 109 1.42 -4.08 -24.07
C LEU A 109 2.03 -4.85 -22.89
N PHE A 110 3.22 -4.46 -22.44
CA PHE A 110 3.94 -5.10 -21.32
C PHE A 110 3.70 -4.41 -19.97
N PHE A 111 2.94 -3.33 -19.94
CA PHE A 111 2.55 -2.58 -18.74
C PHE A 111 1.14 -2.95 -18.30
#